data_AF-A0AAD5XY28-F1
#
_entry.id   AF-A0AAD5XY28-F1
#
_cell.length_a   1.000
_cell.length_b   1.000
_cell.length_c   1.000
_cell.angle_alpha   90.00
_cell.angle_beta   90.00
_cell.angle_gamma   90.00
#
_symmetry.space_group_name_H-M   'P 1'
#
loop_
_entity.id
_entity.type
_entity.pdbx_description
1 polymer ?
#
loop_
_entity_poly.entity_id
_entity_poly.type
_entity_poly.pdbx_seq_one_letter_code
_entity_poly.pdbx_strand_id
1 'polypeptide(L)'
;LPEMYQLWGGGGAPFEVIGDGTKQLADRRGEKVSLLGITDEILESLSKQKDIKIAYVSTCDEPEWANDCLRKFKTKSGIAFDKLVAEDHCLIYQQNKSHHFKKLKNLNPSIKFEEMMFFDNQMNNIEAVSPLG
;
A
#
# COMPACT_ATOMS: atom_id res chain seq x y z
N LEU A 1 11.32 -11.38 -8.12
CA LEU A 1 11.45 -11.13 -6.66
C LEU A 1 10.24 -11.75 -5.99
N PRO A 2 10.37 -12.30 -4.78
CA PRO A 2 9.24 -12.88 -4.07
C PRO A 2 8.22 -11.79 -3.70
N GLU A 3 6.92 -12.13 -3.80
CA GLU A 3 5.85 -11.37 -3.15
C GLU A 3 5.88 -11.63 -1.63
N MET A 4 5.33 -10.71 -0.84
CA MET A 4 5.41 -10.76 0.63
C MET A 4 4.93 -12.07 1.24
N TYR A 5 3.84 -12.68 0.73
CA TYR A 5 3.32 -13.94 1.23
C TYR A 5 4.27 -15.12 0.98
N GLN A 6 5.22 -14.97 0.04
CA GLN A 6 6.22 -15.99 -0.28
C GLN A 6 7.39 -15.99 0.71
N LEU A 7 7.43 -15.05 1.68
CA LEU A 7 8.42 -15.04 2.75
C LEU A 7 8.10 -16.03 3.88
N TRP A 8 6.88 -16.57 3.90
CA TRP A 8 6.44 -17.59 4.86
C TRP A 8 7.39 -18.80 4.94
N GLY A 9 7.54 -19.36 6.13
CA GLY A 9 8.53 -20.43 6.40
C GLY A 9 9.84 -19.93 7.03
N GLY A 10 9.83 -18.75 7.64
CA GLY A 10 10.90 -18.24 8.49
C GLY A 10 11.41 -16.85 8.14
N GLY A 11 10.92 -16.22 7.07
CA GLY A 11 11.26 -14.86 6.63
C GLY A 11 10.05 -13.92 6.69
N GLY A 12 10.30 -12.61 6.83
CA GLY A 12 9.28 -11.59 7.12
C GLY A 12 9.84 -10.49 8.02
N ALA A 13 8.97 -9.71 8.67
CA ALA A 13 9.40 -8.64 9.57
C ALA A 13 10.28 -9.18 10.73
N PRO A 14 11.18 -8.35 11.32
CA PRO A 14 11.44 -6.96 10.96
C PRO A 14 12.19 -6.85 9.63
N PHE A 15 11.85 -5.82 8.85
CA PHE A 15 12.58 -5.52 7.62
C PHE A 15 13.75 -4.57 7.87
N GLU A 16 14.85 -4.69 7.14
CA GLU A 16 15.99 -3.79 7.20
C GLU A 16 16.11 -2.98 5.91
N VAL A 17 16.51 -1.71 6.05
CA VAL A 17 16.71 -0.84 4.91
C VAL A 17 17.98 -1.26 4.16
N ILE A 18 17.86 -1.51 2.86
CA ILE A 18 19.01 -1.68 1.98
C ILE A 18 19.28 -0.35 1.29
N GLY A 19 20.52 0.16 1.41
CA GLY A 19 20.89 1.46 0.87
C GLY A 19 20.18 2.60 1.61
N ASP A 20 19.45 3.44 0.89
CA ASP A 20 18.72 4.59 1.43
C ASP A 20 17.23 4.30 1.71
N GLY A 21 16.74 3.11 1.35
CA GLY A 21 15.34 2.70 1.50
C GLY A 21 14.44 3.14 0.35
N THR A 22 14.99 3.68 -0.74
CA THR A 22 14.19 4.14 -1.89
C THR A 22 13.66 3.00 -2.76
N LYS A 23 14.31 1.84 -2.76
CA LYS A 23 13.95 0.74 -3.68
C LYS A 23 13.86 -0.64 -3.04
N GLN A 24 14.65 -0.92 -2.00
CA GLN A 24 14.79 -2.28 -1.47
C GLN A 24 14.83 -2.33 0.05
N LEU A 25 14.23 -3.37 0.59
CA LEU A 25 14.35 -3.80 1.98
C LEU A 25 14.80 -5.26 2.01
N ALA A 26 15.42 -5.68 3.12
CA ALA A 26 15.69 -7.08 3.42
C ALA A 26 14.72 -7.56 4.50
N ASP A 27 14.21 -8.77 4.41
CA ASP A 27 13.52 -9.40 5.53
C ASP A 27 14.52 -9.90 6.60
N ARG A 28 14.05 -10.48 7.70
CA ARG A 28 14.91 -11.00 8.78
C ARG A 28 15.92 -12.08 8.34
N ARG A 29 15.72 -12.70 7.18
CA ARG A 29 16.60 -13.74 6.60
C ARG A 29 17.51 -13.18 5.51
N GLY A 30 17.42 -11.89 5.21
CA GLY A 30 18.17 -11.24 4.14
C GLY A 30 17.51 -11.34 2.75
N GLU A 31 16.28 -11.85 2.65
CA GLU A 31 15.56 -11.94 1.38
C GLU A 31 15.10 -10.54 0.96
N LYS A 32 15.33 -10.19 -0.31
CA LYS A 32 15.09 -8.82 -0.79
C LYS A 32 13.65 -8.64 -1.23
N VAL A 33 13.01 -7.61 -0.68
CA VAL A 33 11.72 -7.07 -1.15
C VAL A 33 12.00 -5.75 -1.85
N SER A 34 11.35 -5.50 -2.99
CA SER A 34 11.56 -4.26 -3.76
C SER A 34 10.26 -3.62 -4.20
N LEU A 35 10.28 -2.30 -4.36
CA LEU A 35 9.17 -1.57 -4.99
C LEU A 35 9.03 -1.95 -6.47
N LEU A 36 7.79 -1.92 -6.95
CA LEU A 36 7.48 -2.13 -8.36
C LEU A 36 7.81 -0.87 -9.17
N GLY A 37 8.72 -0.98 -10.13
CA GLY A 37 8.99 0.08 -11.11
C GLY A 37 9.24 1.47 -10.49
N ILE A 38 8.35 2.40 -10.83
CA ILE A 38 8.42 3.83 -10.45
C ILE A 38 7.35 4.23 -9.41
N THR A 39 6.87 3.28 -8.58
CA THR A 39 5.84 3.53 -7.56
C THR A 39 6.17 4.71 -6.65
N ASP A 40 7.44 4.86 -6.25
CA ASP A 40 7.94 5.99 -5.46
C ASP A 40 7.67 7.35 -6.14
N GLU A 41 7.87 7.44 -7.45
CA GLU A 41 7.67 8.67 -8.22
C GLU A 41 6.20 9.00 -8.37
N ILE A 42 5.39 7.98 -8.66
CA ILE A 42 3.94 8.11 -8.84
C ILE A 42 3.30 8.59 -7.53
N LEU A 43 3.56 7.90 -6.41
CA LEU A 43 2.96 8.25 -5.13
C LEU A 43 3.41 9.63 -4.64
N GLU A 44 4.69 9.98 -4.82
CA GLU A 44 5.17 11.32 -4.46
C GLU A 44 4.55 12.42 -5.34
N SER A 45 4.35 12.16 -6.63
CA SER A 45 3.69 13.11 -7.53
C SER A 45 2.22 13.32 -7.17
N LEU A 46 1.51 12.24 -6.87
CA LEU A 46 0.10 12.28 -6.47
C LEU A 46 -0.08 12.94 -5.11
N SER A 47 0.80 12.69 -4.14
CA SER A 47 0.69 13.25 -2.80
C SER A 47 0.87 14.78 -2.75
N LYS A 48 1.42 15.37 -3.82
CA LYS A 48 1.57 16.83 -3.98
C LYS A 48 0.33 17.50 -4.57
N GLN A 49 -0.60 16.72 -5.15
CA GLN A 49 -1.85 17.25 -5.70
C GLN A 49 -2.86 17.48 -4.58
N LYS A 50 -3.43 18.67 -4.49
CA LYS A 50 -4.33 19.06 -3.37
C LYS A 50 -5.71 18.40 -3.45
N ASP A 51 -6.11 18.01 -4.64
CA ASP A 51 -7.38 17.41 -5.01
C ASP A 51 -7.33 15.87 -4.99
N ILE A 52 -6.16 15.28 -4.78
CA ILE A 52 -5.98 13.82 -4.74
C ILE A 52 -5.77 13.37 -3.30
N LYS A 53 -6.53 12.34 -2.91
CA LYS A 53 -6.29 11.57 -1.69
C LYS A 53 -5.78 10.19 -2.07
N ILE A 54 -4.69 9.78 -1.44
CA ILE A 54 -4.13 8.43 -1.60
C ILE A 54 -4.63 7.57 -0.43
N ALA A 55 -4.92 6.30 -0.70
CA ALA A 55 -5.25 5.31 0.31
C ALA A 55 -4.52 4.00 -0.03
N TYR A 56 -4.09 3.26 1.00
CA TYR A 56 -3.58 1.90 0.84
C TYR A 56 -4.66 0.92 1.28
N VAL A 57 -4.97 -0.06 0.44
CA VAL A 57 -5.98 -1.08 0.75
C VAL A 57 -5.41 -2.46 0.49
N SER A 58 -5.40 -3.32 1.51
CA SER A 58 -4.83 -4.67 1.38
C SER A 58 -5.55 -5.67 2.27
N THR A 59 -5.74 -6.88 1.76
CA THR A 59 -6.30 -8.03 2.48
C THR A 59 -5.21 -8.94 3.04
N CYS A 60 -3.98 -8.44 3.17
CA CYS A 60 -2.80 -9.22 3.54
C CYS A 60 -2.97 -9.93 4.89
N ASP A 61 -2.47 -11.17 4.96
CA ASP A 61 -2.44 -12.00 6.16
C ASP A 61 -1.45 -11.49 7.21
N GLU A 62 -0.50 -10.65 6.82
CA GLU A 62 0.53 -10.07 7.68
C GLU A 62 0.49 -8.53 7.67
N PRO A 63 -0.55 -7.88 8.24
CA PRO A 63 -0.67 -6.43 8.25
C PRO A 63 0.52 -5.71 8.87
N GLU A 64 1.12 -6.28 9.92
CA GLU A 64 2.27 -5.69 10.58
C GLU A 64 3.49 -5.61 9.66
N TRP A 65 3.69 -6.60 8.80
CA TRP A 65 4.79 -6.63 7.84
C TRP A 65 4.59 -5.55 6.78
N ALA A 66 3.36 -5.42 6.26
CA ALA A 66 3.05 -4.40 5.27
C ALA A 66 3.25 -3.00 5.85
N ASN A 67 2.79 -2.76 7.08
CA ASN A 67 3.01 -1.49 7.78
C ASN A 67 4.49 -1.23 8.05
N ASP A 68 5.27 -2.26 8.41
CA ASP A 68 6.72 -2.11 8.60
C ASP A 68 7.44 -1.70 7.30
N CYS A 69 7.08 -2.33 6.18
CA CYS A 69 7.55 -1.93 4.86
C CYS A 69 7.17 -0.49 4.52
N LEU A 70 5.92 -0.06 4.73
CA LEU A 70 5.46 1.29 4.43
C LEU A 70 6.20 2.37 5.24
N ARG A 71 6.61 2.07 6.48
CA ARG A 71 7.42 2.99 7.30
C ARG A 71 8.87 3.10 6.84
N LYS A 72 9.38 2.09 6.12
CA LYS A 72 10.80 1.98 5.74
C LYS A 72 11.06 2.34 4.29
N PHE A 73 10.14 2.02 3.39
CA PHE A 73 10.20 2.49 2.01
C PHE A 73 10.08 4.00 1.95
N LYS A 74 10.92 4.61 1.12
CA LYS A 74 10.97 6.05 0.91
C LYS A 74 10.77 6.42 -0.55
N THR A 75 10.20 7.58 -0.79
CA THR A 75 10.19 8.19 -2.12
C THR A 75 11.58 8.68 -2.51
N LYS A 76 11.78 9.10 -3.77
CA LYS A 76 13.05 9.71 -4.21
C LYS A 76 13.48 10.90 -3.35
N SER A 77 12.51 11.69 -2.86
CA SER A 77 12.78 12.81 -1.95
C SER A 77 12.96 12.40 -0.48
N GLY A 78 12.97 11.11 -0.17
CA GLY A 78 13.21 10.58 1.18
C GLY A 78 11.99 10.53 2.10
N ILE A 79 10.77 10.73 1.57
CA ILE A 79 9.53 10.70 2.36
C ILE A 79 9.09 9.25 2.55
N ALA A 80 8.85 8.82 3.79
CA ALA A 80 8.36 7.47 4.06
C ALA A 80 6.93 7.26 3.51
N PHE A 81 6.63 6.08 3.00
CA PHE A 81 5.35 5.80 2.32
C PHE A 81 4.13 5.91 3.25
N ASP A 82 4.29 5.60 4.54
CA ASP A 82 3.27 5.79 5.56
C ASP A 82 2.93 7.27 5.80
N LYS A 83 3.82 8.19 5.41
CA LYS A 83 3.60 9.65 5.51
C LYS A 83 2.95 10.26 4.27
N LEU A 84 2.80 9.50 3.19
CA LEU A 84 2.11 9.95 1.97
C LEU A 84 0.58 9.85 2.08
N VAL A 85 0.09 9.14 3.10
CA VAL A 85 -1.32 8.76 3.26
C VAL A 85 -1.77 9.14 4.67
N ALA A 86 -3.01 9.59 4.82
CA ALA A 86 -3.59 9.81 6.15
C ALA A 86 -3.74 8.46 6.88
N GLU A 87 -3.54 8.44 8.20
CA GLU A 87 -3.52 7.19 8.97
C GLU A 87 -4.79 6.35 8.80
N ASP A 88 -5.95 7.01 8.77
CA ASP A 88 -7.27 6.39 8.56
C ASP A 88 -7.53 5.92 7.12
N HIS A 89 -6.65 6.27 6.18
CA HIS A 89 -6.66 5.83 4.77
C HIS A 89 -5.69 4.66 4.52
N CYS A 90 -5.00 4.15 5.55
CA CYS A 90 -4.23 2.92 5.49
C CYS A 90 -5.08 1.74 6.00
N LEU A 91 -5.76 1.06 5.08
CA LEU A 91 -6.69 -0.03 5.37
C LEU A 91 -6.08 -1.39 5.00
N ILE A 92 -5.24 -1.92 5.91
CA ILE A 92 -4.55 -3.20 5.74
C ILE A 92 -5.07 -4.19 6.78
N TYR A 93 -6.06 -5.01 6.39
CA TYR A 93 -6.64 -6.07 7.22
C TYR A 93 -7.51 -7.01 6.38
N GLN A 94 -7.78 -8.22 6.90
CA GLN A 94 -8.58 -9.23 6.20
C GLN A 94 -10.07 -8.84 6.12
N GLN A 95 -10.44 -8.15 5.05
CA GLN A 95 -11.83 -7.89 4.66
C GLN A 95 -11.96 -7.79 3.14
N ASN A 96 -13.16 -7.98 2.60
CA ASN A 96 -13.41 -7.77 1.18
C ASN A 96 -13.11 -6.30 0.78
N LYS A 97 -12.53 -6.06 -0.40
CA LYS A 97 -12.19 -4.70 -0.88
C LYS A 97 -13.41 -3.76 -0.97
N SER A 98 -14.62 -4.27 -1.23
CA SER A 98 -15.85 -3.47 -1.15
C SER A 98 -16.08 -2.88 0.25
N HIS A 99 -15.72 -3.59 1.32
CA HIS A 99 -15.82 -3.10 2.69
C HIS A 99 -14.81 -1.97 2.94
N HIS A 100 -13.58 -2.13 2.47
CA HIS A 100 -12.57 -1.08 2.52
C HIS A 100 -13.02 0.20 1.80
N PHE A 101 -13.57 0.07 0.59
CA PHE A 101 -14.09 1.20 -0.18
C PHE A 101 -15.27 1.89 0.51
N LYS A 102 -16.20 1.14 1.10
CA LYS A 102 -17.28 1.71 1.92
C LYS A 102 -16.74 2.48 3.13
N LYS A 103 -15.69 1.98 3.78
CA LYS A 103 -15.01 2.70 4.87
C LYS A 103 -14.38 4.00 4.37
N LEU A 104 -13.66 3.97 3.24
CA LEU A 104 -13.10 5.18 2.62
C LEU A 104 -14.20 6.19 2.24
N LYS A 105 -15.33 5.73 1.71
CA LYS A 105 -16.49 6.57 1.41
C LYS A 105 -17.08 7.22 2.67
N ASN A 106 -17.14 6.50 3.79
CA ASN A 106 -17.60 7.05 5.06
C ASN A 106 -16.63 8.11 5.62
N LEU A 107 -15.31 7.90 5.47
CA LEU A 107 -14.29 8.88 5.83
C LEU A 107 -14.28 10.09 4.89
N ASN A 108 -14.75 9.91 3.66
CA ASN A 108 -14.79 10.96 2.63
C ASN A 108 -16.17 11.09 2.00
N PRO A 109 -17.18 11.58 2.75
CA PRO A 109 -18.57 11.62 2.26
C PRO A 109 -18.74 12.42 0.96
N SER A 110 -17.86 13.39 0.70
CA SER A 110 -17.88 14.24 -0.49
C SER A 110 -17.36 13.58 -1.77
N ILE A 111 -16.54 12.51 -1.67
CA ILE A 111 -15.94 11.84 -2.84
C ILE A 111 -16.86 10.71 -3.28
N LYS A 112 -17.37 10.76 -4.52
CA LYS A 112 -18.22 9.69 -5.07
C LYS A 112 -17.38 8.46 -5.46
N PHE A 113 -18.00 7.29 -5.56
CA PHE A 113 -17.25 6.08 -5.93
C PHE A 113 -16.67 6.19 -7.34
N GLU A 114 -17.40 6.82 -8.26
CA GLU A 114 -17.01 7.09 -9.64
C GLU A 114 -15.79 8.04 -9.75
N GLU A 115 -15.43 8.73 -8.66
CA GLU A 115 -14.25 9.59 -8.56
C GLU A 115 -13.05 8.86 -7.92
N MET A 116 -13.23 7.60 -7.51
CA MET A 116 -12.17 6.78 -6.92
C MET A 116 -11.51 5.91 -7.99
N MET A 117 -10.21 6.08 -8.19
CA MET A 117 -9.41 5.18 -9.02
C MET A 117 -8.80 4.06 -8.18
N PHE A 118 -8.97 2.81 -8.64
CA PHE A 118 -8.48 1.62 -7.95
C PHE A 118 -7.49 0.83 -8.81
N PHE A 119 -6.35 0.49 -8.22
CA PHE A 119 -5.32 -0.33 -8.85
C PHE A 119 -5.09 -1.58 -7.99
N ASP A 120 -5.33 -2.75 -8.59
CA ASP A 120 -5.14 -4.05 -7.95
C ASP A 120 -4.83 -5.09 -9.02
N ASN A 121 -4.00 -6.08 -8.70
CA ASN A 121 -3.62 -7.13 -9.64
C ASN A 121 -4.61 -8.30 -9.64
N GLN A 122 -5.46 -8.44 -8.62
CA GLN A 122 -6.39 -9.57 -8.52
C GLN A 122 -7.77 -9.22 -9.06
N MET A 123 -8.25 -9.96 -10.08
CA MET A 123 -9.53 -9.68 -10.74
C MET A 123 -10.73 -9.74 -9.79
N ASN A 124 -10.71 -10.65 -8.81
CA ASN A 124 -11.76 -10.74 -7.78
C ASN A 124 -11.87 -9.47 -6.93
N ASN A 125 -10.76 -8.75 -6.69
CA ASN A 125 -10.79 -7.47 -6.00
C ASN A 125 -11.43 -6.38 -6.88
N ILE A 126 -11.12 -6.38 -8.18
CA ILE A 126 -11.74 -5.47 -9.15
C ILE A 126 -13.25 -5.73 -9.21
N GLU A 127 -13.68 -6.97 -9.43
CA GLU A 127 -15.09 -7.37 -9.48
C GLU A 127 -15.87 -7.03 -8.20
N ALA A 128 -15.20 -7.06 -7.04
CA ALA A 128 -15.83 -6.69 -5.78
C ALA A 128 -16.04 -5.17 -5.62
N VAL A 129 -15.18 -4.34 -6.22
CA VAL A 129 -15.22 -2.87 -6.07
C VAL A 129 -15.97 -2.21 -7.22
N SER A 130 -15.85 -2.71 -8.45
CA SER A 130 -16.47 -2.11 -9.64
C SER A 130 -17.98 -1.86 -9.55
N PRO A 131 -18.80 -2.67 -8.87
CA PRO A 131 -20.23 -2.39 -8.72
C PRO A 131 -20.57 -1.16 -7.85
N LEU A 132 -19.58 -0.57 -7.15
CA LEU A 132 -19.79 0.60 -6.30
C LEU A 132 -19.87 1.91 -7.09
N GLY A 133 -19.25 1.98 -8.27
CA GLY A 133 -19.13 3.17 -9.10
C GLY A 133 -17.91 3.09 -10.01
#